data_AF-A0A1J3HR04-F1
#
_entry.id   AF-A0A1J3HR04-F1
#
_cell.length_a   1.000
_cell.length_b   1.000
_cell.length_c   1.000
_cell.angle_alpha   90.00
_cell.angle_beta   90.00
_cell.angle_gamma   90.00
#
_symmetry.space_group_name_H-M   'P 1'
#
loop_
_entity.id
_entity.type
_entity.pdbx_description
1 polymer ?
#
loop_
_entity_poly.entity_id
_entity_poly.type
_entity_poly.pdbx_seq_one_letter_code
_entity_poly.pdbx_strand_id
1 'polypeptide(L)'
;AKKELKTEQITGLREFSYRELYAATKGFHSSRVIGRGAFGNVYRAMFVSSGTISAVKRSRHNSTEGKTEFLAELSIIACLRHKNLVQLQGWCNEKGELLLVYEFMPNGSLDKILYQESEAGAVSLDWSHRLNVAIGLASALSYLHHECEQQVVHRDIKT
;
A
#
# COMPACT_ATOMS: atom_id res chain seq x y z
N ALA A 1 -22.30 -9.46 16.46
CA ALA A 1 -22.77 -9.30 15.07
C ALA A 1 -21.56 -9.28 14.15
N LYS A 2 -21.40 -10.27 13.27
CA LYS A 2 -20.36 -10.25 12.23
C LYS A 2 -20.73 -9.12 11.27
N LYS A 3 -19.97 -8.03 11.24
CA LYS A 3 -20.00 -7.10 10.11
C LYS A 3 -19.37 -7.83 8.94
N GLU A 4 -20.16 -8.58 8.20
CA GLU A 4 -19.80 -9.00 6.85
C GLU A 4 -19.51 -7.72 6.06
N LEU A 5 -18.33 -7.64 5.43
CA LEU A 5 -18.04 -6.56 4.49
C LEU A 5 -19.16 -6.56 3.46
N LYS A 6 -19.84 -5.43 3.27
CA LYS A 6 -20.78 -5.30 2.17
C LYS A 6 -19.98 -5.44 0.87
N THR A 7 -20.17 -6.56 0.19
CA THR A 7 -19.52 -6.96 -1.06
C THR A 7 -19.61 -5.87 -2.15
N GLU A 8 -20.57 -4.96 -2.03
CA GLU A 8 -20.82 -3.82 -2.92
C GLU A 8 -19.71 -2.74 -2.87
N GLN A 9 -18.94 -2.61 -1.78
CA GLN A 9 -17.90 -1.58 -1.65
C GLN A 9 -16.53 -1.95 -2.24
N ILE A 10 -16.34 -3.21 -2.68
CA ILE A 10 -15.05 -3.72 -3.18
C ILE A 10 -15.04 -3.83 -4.72
N THR A 11 -16.01 -3.21 -5.39
CA THR A 11 -16.21 -3.34 -6.84
C THR A 11 -14.95 -2.91 -7.61
N GLY A 12 -14.30 -3.87 -8.27
CA GLY A 12 -13.08 -3.66 -9.08
C GLY A 12 -11.76 -4.02 -8.42
N LEU A 13 -11.73 -4.38 -7.12
CA LEU A 13 -10.53 -4.97 -6.52
C LEU A 13 -10.48 -6.47 -6.76
N ARG A 14 -9.28 -7.00 -7.03
CA ARG A 14 -9.07 -8.42 -7.26
C ARG A 14 -8.89 -9.16 -5.94
N GLU A 15 -9.62 -10.25 -5.76
CA GLU A 15 -9.31 -11.24 -4.73
C GLU A 15 -8.19 -12.16 -5.26
N PHE A 16 -7.02 -12.09 -4.63
CA PHE A 16 -5.85 -12.90 -4.97
C PHE A 16 -5.85 -14.17 -4.13
N SER A 17 -5.39 -15.27 -4.71
CA SER A 17 -5.13 -16.48 -3.92
C SER A 17 -3.83 -16.36 -3.14
N TYR A 18 -3.75 -17.01 -1.97
CA TYR A 18 -2.52 -17.08 -1.19
C TYR A 18 -1.39 -17.70 -2.01
N ARG A 19 -1.70 -18.75 -2.78
CA ARG A 19 -0.71 -19.46 -3.61
C ARG A 19 -0.04 -18.52 -4.62
N GLU A 20 -0.83 -17.64 -5.23
CA GLU A 20 -0.33 -16.67 -6.19
C GLU A 20 0.60 -15.65 -5.54
N LEU A 21 0.17 -15.04 -4.42
CA LEU A 21 0.99 -14.07 -3.70
C LEU A 21 2.23 -14.70 -3.07
N TYR A 22 2.12 -15.93 -2.58
CA TYR A 22 3.25 -16.71 -2.08
C TYR A 22 4.29 -16.93 -3.20
N ALA A 23 3.87 -17.38 -4.38
CA ALA A 23 4.78 -17.57 -5.51
C ALA A 23 5.43 -16.24 -5.94
N ALA A 24 4.63 -15.18 -6.08
CA ALA A 24 5.10 -13.87 -6.55
C ALA A 24 6.12 -13.23 -5.59
N THR A 25 6.02 -13.52 -4.29
CA THR A 25 6.92 -13.02 -3.24
C THR A 25 8.05 -13.99 -2.88
N LYS A 26 8.26 -15.07 -3.65
CA LYS A 26 9.22 -16.16 -3.34
C LYS A 26 9.00 -16.76 -1.93
N GLY A 27 7.76 -16.93 -1.53
CA GLY A 27 7.37 -17.42 -0.21
C GLY A 27 7.54 -16.38 0.89
N PHE A 28 7.26 -15.11 0.60
CA PHE A 28 7.51 -13.98 1.50
C PHE A 28 8.98 -13.91 1.96
N HIS A 29 9.91 -14.17 1.04
CA HIS A 29 11.33 -14.22 1.36
C HIS A 29 11.86 -12.83 1.80
N SER A 30 12.82 -12.82 2.72
CA SER A 30 13.40 -11.58 3.26
C SER A 30 14.01 -10.68 2.18
N SER A 31 14.56 -11.26 1.12
CA SER A 31 15.11 -10.53 -0.04
C SER A 31 14.06 -9.78 -0.87
N ARG A 32 12.76 -9.98 -0.60
CA ARG A 32 11.66 -9.23 -1.23
C ARG A 32 11.14 -8.10 -0.36
N VAL A 33 11.58 -7.97 0.89
CA VAL A 33 11.07 -6.95 1.80
C VAL A 33 11.49 -5.56 1.30
N ILE A 34 10.51 -4.70 1.08
CA ILE A 34 10.71 -3.30 0.66
C ILE A 34 10.32 -2.29 1.75
N GLY A 35 9.59 -2.75 2.78
CA GLY A 35 9.21 -1.96 3.95
C GLY A 35 8.89 -2.83 5.15
N ARG A 36 9.16 -2.32 6.35
CA ARG A 36 8.83 -2.93 7.64
C ARG A 36 8.26 -1.85 8.55
N GLY A 37 7.22 -2.17 9.32
CA GLY A 37 6.64 -1.21 10.26
C GLY A 37 5.74 -1.83 11.32
N ALA A 38 5.06 -0.95 12.07
CA ALA A 38 4.05 -1.34 13.06
C ALA A 38 2.97 -2.25 12.44
N PHE A 39 2.69 -2.04 11.16
CA PHE A 39 1.62 -2.66 10.40
C PHE A 39 1.99 -3.96 9.67
N GLY A 40 3.22 -4.46 9.89
CA GLY A 40 3.72 -5.68 9.26
C GLY A 40 4.78 -5.41 8.20
N ASN A 41 4.90 -6.35 7.25
CA ASN A 41 5.95 -6.32 6.23
C ASN A 41 5.35 -6.09 4.85
N VAL A 42 6.04 -5.31 4.04
CA VAL A 42 5.69 -5.09 2.63
C VAL A 42 6.71 -5.78 1.75
N TYR A 43 6.24 -6.62 0.83
CA TYR A 43 7.05 -7.43 -0.07
C TYR A 43 6.86 -6.99 -1.52
N ARG A 44 7.95 -6.94 -2.29
CA ARG A 44 7.91 -6.84 -3.74
C ARG A 44 7.45 -8.16 -4.34
N ALA A 45 6.27 -8.17 -4.96
CA ALA A 45 5.71 -9.31 -5.68
C ALA A 45 5.99 -9.16 -7.18
N MET A 46 6.40 -10.26 -7.83
CA MET A 46 6.56 -10.33 -9.29
C MET A 46 5.64 -11.42 -9.83
N PHE A 47 4.62 -11.04 -10.60
CA PHE A 47 3.70 -11.99 -11.21
C PHE A 47 4.26 -12.44 -12.56
N VAL A 48 4.78 -13.67 -12.61
CA VAL A 48 5.49 -14.19 -13.81
C VAL A 48 4.58 -14.24 -15.03
N SER A 49 3.30 -14.57 -14.85
CA SER A 49 2.32 -14.69 -15.93
C SER A 49 2.02 -13.36 -16.63
N SER A 50 2.01 -12.24 -15.91
CA SER A 50 1.68 -10.92 -16.45
C SER A 50 2.88 -9.98 -16.59
N GLY A 51 4.03 -10.33 -16.00
CA GLY A 51 5.19 -9.43 -15.89
C GLY A 51 4.99 -8.26 -14.92
N THR A 52 3.85 -8.20 -14.22
CA THR A 52 3.50 -7.09 -13.32
C THR A 52 4.25 -7.18 -12.00
N ILE A 53 4.59 -6.01 -11.44
CA ILE A 53 5.19 -5.88 -10.11
C ILE A 53 4.20 -5.15 -9.21
N SER A 54 4.01 -5.66 -8.01
CA SER A 54 3.13 -5.07 -6.98
C SER A 54 3.83 -5.06 -5.62
N ALA A 55 3.28 -4.28 -4.68
CA ALA A 55 3.67 -4.29 -3.28
C ALA A 55 2.62 -5.06 -2.45
N VAL A 56 3.03 -6.12 -1.77
CA VAL A 56 2.15 -6.95 -0.93
C VAL A 56 2.40 -6.62 0.54
N LYS A 57 1.47 -5.91 1.18
CA LYS A 57 1.48 -5.66 2.62
C LYS A 57 0.87 -6.87 3.32
N ARG A 58 1.66 -7.53 4.16
CA ARG A 58 1.24 -8.66 5.00
C ARG A 58 1.10 -8.18 6.43
N SER A 59 -0.15 -8.13 6.90
CA SER A 59 -0.47 -7.75 8.28
C SER A 59 0.11 -8.77 9.27
N ARG A 60 0.28 -8.34 10.52
CA ARG A 60 0.80 -9.23 11.57
C ARG A 60 -0.18 -10.38 11.84
N HIS A 61 0.36 -11.59 11.87
CA HIS A 61 -0.38 -12.83 12.15
C HIS A 61 -1.28 -12.74 13.38
N ASN A 62 -2.53 -13.17 13.24
CA ASN A 62 -3.47 -13.52 14.31
C ASN A 62 -3.69 -12.49 15.44
N SER A 63 -3.38 -11.22 15.24
CA SER A 63 -3.76 -10.15 16.18
C SER A 63 -5.14 -9.61 15.83
N THR A 64 -5.95 -9.31 16.85
CA THR A 64 -7.22 -8.57 16.68
C THR A 64 -6.96 -7.22 16.02
N GLU A 65 -5.86 -6.56 16.38
CA GLU A 65 -5.41 -5.29 15.82
C GLU A 65 -5.12 -5.39 14.31
N GLY A 66 -4.37 -6.39 13.87
CA GLY A 66 -4.05 -6.57 12.44
C GLY A 66 -5.27 -6.86 11.58
N LYS A 67 -6.29 -7.56 12.11
CA LYS A 67 -7.59 -7.73 11.45
C LYS A 67 -8.33 -6.41 11.32
N THR A 68 -8.41 -5.64 12.41
CA THR A 68 -9.08 -4.33 12.39
C THR A 68 -8.40 -3.38 11.42
N GLU A 69 -7.07 -3.35 11.41
CA GLU A 69 -6.30 -2.52 10.49
C GLU A 69 -6.52 -2.92 9.03
N PHE A 70 -6.41 -4.21 8.71
CA PHE A 70 -6.67 -4.73 7.36
C PHE A 70 -8.06 -4.35 6.87
N LEU A 71 -9.09 -4.55 7.69
CA LEU A 71 -10.48 -4.26 7.31
C LEU A 71 -10.71 -2.75 7.18
N ALA A 72 -10.14 -1.94 8.08
CA ALA A 72 -10.22 -0.49 7.99
C ALA A 72 -9.59 0.01 6.69
N GLU A 73 -8.36 -0.41 6.41
CA GLU A 73 -7.61 -0.03 5.21
C GLU A 73 -8.31 -0.50 3.93
N LEU A 74 -8.78 -1.76 3.88
CA LEU A 74 -9.55 -2.29 2.75
C LEU A 74 -10.83 -1.48 2.54
N SER A 75 -11.59 -1.19 3.60
CA SER A 75 -12.86 -0.47 3.48
C SER A 75 -12.71 0.99 3.07
N ILE A 76 -11.65 1.66 3.51
CA ILE A 76 -11.38 3.06 3.19
C ILE A 76 -10.80 3.15 1.79
N ILE A 77 -9.68 2.44 1.52
CA ILE A 77 -8.90 2.63 0.29
C ILE A 77 -9.57 2.02 -0.94
N ALA A 78 -10.43 1.00 -0.79
CA ALA A 78 -11.15 0.42 -1.94
C ALA A 78 -11.97 1.45 -2.73
N CYS A 79 -12.48 2.48 -2.05
CA CYS A 79 -13.29 3.54 -2.65
C CYS A 79 -12.47 4.76 -3.12
N LEU A 80 -11.17 4.80 -2.83
CA LEU A 80 -10.32 5.95 -3.14
C LEU A 80 -9.67 5.77 -4.50
N ARG A 81 -9.79 6.79 -5.35
CA ARG A 81 -9.09 6.86 -6.63
C ARG A 81 -8.57 8.28 -6.86
N HIS A 82 -7.26 8.44 -6.72
CA HIS A 82 -6.60 9.72 -6.92
C HIS A 82 -5.16 9.49 -7.39
N LYS A 83 -4.68 10.29 -8.35
CA LYS A 83 -3.34 10.13 -8.96
C LYS A 83 -2.17 10.24 -7.98
N ASN A 84 -2.39 10.83 -6.82
CA ASN A 84 -1.39 11.02 -5.76
C ASN A 84 -1.65 10.12 -4.53
N LEU A 85 -2.52 9.11 -4.65
CA LEU A 85 -2.69 8.04 -3.67
C LEU A 85 -2.23 6.72 -4.28
N VAL A 86 -1.56 5.89 -3.48
CA VAL A 86 -1.12 4.56 -3.93
C VAL A 86 -2.36 3.69 -4.14
N GLN A 87 -2.53 3.17 -5.34
CA GLN A 87 -3.70 2.40 -5.73
C GLN A 87 -3.68 1.00 -5.09
N LEU A 88 -4.74 0.68 -4.36
CA LEU A 88 -5.05 -0.69 -3.96
C LEU A 88 -5.54 -1.46 -5.19
N GLN A 89 -4.88 -2.57 -5.51
CA GLN A 89 -5.19 -3.45 -6.64
C GLN A 89 -6.02 -4.66 -6.20
N GLY A 90 -5.88 -5.09 -4.95
CA GLY A 90 -6.60 -6.23 -4.43
C GLY A 90 -6.19 -6.66 -3.04
N TRP A 91 -6.67 -7.82 -2.65
CA TRP A 91 -6.51 -8.35 -1.30
C TRP A 91 -6.52 -9.88 -1.29
N CYS A 92 -6.10 -10.48 -0.17
CA CYS A 92 -6.22 -11.91 0.09
C CYS A 92 -6.47 -12.14 1.59
N ASN A 93 -7.45 -13.00 1.90
CA ASN A 93 -7.77 -13.47 3.24
C ASN A 93 -7.90 -15.00 3.23
N GLU A 94 -6.76 -15.69 3.12
CA GLU A 94 -6.69 -17.15 3.06
C GLU A 94 -5.68 -17.67 4.08
N LYS A 95 -5.91 -18.87 4.62
CA LYS A 95 -4.97 -19.54 5.56
C LYS A 95 -4.57 -18.70 6.78
N GLY A 96 -5.43 -17.77 7.22
CA GLY A 96 -5.15 -16.86 8.33
C GLY A 96 -4.25 -15.67 7.96
N GLU A 97 -3.96 -15.49 6.68
CA GLU A 97 -3.11 -14.42 6.16
C GLU A 97 -3.98 -13.28 5.65
N LEU A 98 -3.63 -12.06 6.06
CA LEU A 98 -4.29 -10.84 5.62
C LEU A 98 -3.30 -10.04 4.79
N LEU A 99 -3.59 -9.93 3.49
CA LEU A 99 -2.68 -9.38 2.50
C LEU A 99 -3.40 -8.30 1.70
N LEU A 100 -2.80 -7.12 1.61
CA LEU A 100 -3.22 -6.05 0.70
C LEU A 100 -2.21 -5.92 -0.43
N VAL A 101 -2.70 -5.79 -1.65
CA VAL A 101 -1.89 -5.72 -2.88
C VAL A 101 -2.02 -4.33 -3.45
N TYR A 102 -0.94 -3.57 -3.41
CA TYR A 102 -0.81 -2.23 -3.93
C TYR A 102 -0.01 -2.20 -5.23
N GLU A 103 -0.18 -1.14 -6.01
CA GLU A 103 0.79 -0.83 -7.06
C GLU A 103 2.21 -0.68 -6.48
N PHE A 104 3.21 -0.96 -7.31
CA PHE A 104 4.61 -0.85 -6.91
C PHE A 104 5.15 0.55 -7.22
N MET A 105 5.70 1.22 -6.21
CA MET A 105 6.36 2.51 -6.36
C MET A 105 7.87 2.32 -6.61
N PRO A 106 8.36 2.53 -7.85
CA PRO A 106 9.74 2.19 -8.22
C PRO A 106 10.79 3.05 -7.51
N ASN A 107 10.46 4.30 -7.18
CA ASN A 107 11.35 5.23 -6.48
C ASN A 107 11.31 5.08 -4.96
N GLY A 108 10.51 4.13 -4.43
CA GLY A 108 10.38 3.91 -3.00
C GLY A 108 9.69 5.06 -2.27
N SER A 109 9.99 5.17 -0.98
CA SER A 109 9.44 6.16 -0.06
C SER A 109 10.27 7.44 -0.03
N LEU A 110 9.65 8.55 0.37
CA LEU A 110 10.28 9.87 0.30
C LEU A 110 11.42 10.00 1.33
N ASP A 111 11.30 9.41 2.52
CA ASP A 111 12.38 9.34 3.52
C ASP A 111 13.67 8.78 2.94
N LYS A 112 13.57 7.72 2.12
CA LYS A 112 14.76 7.12 1.49
C LYS A 112 15.43 8.09 0.54
N ILE A 113 14.68 8.93 -0.16
CA ILE A 113 15.25 9.92 -1.09
C ILE A 113 15.80 11.13 -0.32
N LEU A 114 15.11 11.58 0.72
CA LEU A 114 15.49 12.77 1.49
C LEU A 114 16.67 12.54 2.44
N TYR A 115 16.75 11.33 3.02
CA TYR A 115 17.69 11.02 4.11
C TYR A 115 18.71 9.93 3.73
N GLN A 116 18.77 9.46 2.48
CA GLN A 116 19.92 8.67 2.04
C GLN A 116 21.18 9.52 2.18
N GLU A 117 22.06 9.11 3.11
CA GLU A 117 23.43 9.59 3.14
C GLU A 117 24.02 9.36 1.76
N SER A 118 24.68 10.40 1.27
CA SER A 118 25.29 10.52 -0.05
C SER A 118 26.32 9.42 -0.30
N GLU A 119 25.88 8.22 -0.63
CA GLU A 119 26.64 7.33 -1.50
C GLU A 119 26.84 8.07 -2.83
N ALA A 120 28.06 8.03 -3.36
CA ALA A 120 28.45 8.77 -4.54
C ALA A 120 27.49 8.47 -5.72
N GLY A 121 26.56 9.40 -5.99
CA GLY A 121 25.50 9.22 -6.99
C GLY A 121 24.06 9.40 -6.48
N ALA A 122 23.84 9.74 -5.20
CA ALA A 122 22.51 10.02 -4.67
C ALA A 122 21.81 11.17 -5.44
N VAL A 123 20.64 10.87 -6.02
CA VAL A 123 19.82 11.83 -6.75
C VAL A 123 19.17 12.77 -5.74
N SER A 124 19.74 13.96 -5.56
CA SER A 124 19.07 15.01 -4.80
C SER A 124 17.84 15.49 -5.57
N LEU A 125 16.69 15.56 -4.90
CA LEU A 125 15.51 16.19 -5.47
C LEU A 125 15.81 17.69 -5.67
N ASP A 126 15.78 18.15 -6.91
CA ASP A 126 15.82 19.59 -7.19
C ASP A 126 14.55 20.29 -6.66
N TRP A 127 14.56 21.62 -6.70
CA TRP A 127 13.44 22.40 -6.19
C TRP A 127 12.11 22.11 -6.92
N SER A 128 12.16 21.87 -8.23
CA SER A 128 10.97 21.57 -9.03
C SER A 128 10.34 20.25 -8.60
N HIS A 129 11.15 19.20 -8.41
CA HIS A 129 10.69 17.92 -7.92
C HIS A 129 10.12 18.01 -6.50
N ARG A 130 10.77 18.75 -5.59
CA ARG A 130 10.25 18.97 -4.23
C ARG A 130 8.89 19.65 -4.25
N LEU A 131 8.74 20.69 -5.06
CA LEU A 131 7.47 21.41 -5.21
C LEU A 131 6.38 20.49 -5.78
N ASN A 132 6.69 19.67 -6.79
CA ASN A 132 5.76 18.70 -7.35
C ASN A 132 5.30 17.66 -6.31
N VAL A 133 6.21 17.15 -5.48
CA VAL A 133 5.85 16.24 -4.37
C VAL A 133 4.92 16.92 -3.37
N ALA A 134 5.22 18.16 -2.98
CA ALA A 134 4.39 18.92 -2.04
C ALA A 134 2.98 19.20 -2.59
N ILE A 135 2.88 19.60 -3.87
CA ILE A 135 1.59 19.81 -4.55
C ILE A 135 0.81 18.49 -4.63
N GLY A 136 1.47 17.39 -5.00
CA GLY A 136 0.83 16.07 -5.05
C GLY A 136 0.27 15.62 -3.70
N LEU A 137 1.03 15.83 -2.62
CA LEU A 137 0.58 15.55 -1.25
C LEU A 137 -0.62 16.42 -0.86
N ALA A 138 -0.55 17.73 -1.11
CA ALA A 138 -1.66 18.64 -0.83
C ALA A 138 -2.93 18.25 -1.62
N SER A 139 -2.78 17.85 -2.89
CA SER A 139 -3.88 17.36 -3.73
C SER A 139 -4.51 16.10 -3.15
N ALA A 140 -3.70 15.12 -2.73
CA ALA A 140 -4.20 13.89 -2.11
C ALA A 140 -4.96 14.18 -0.81
N LEU A 141 -4.43 15.08 0.04
CA LEU A 141 -5.08 15.44 1.30
C LEU A 141 -6.36 16.24 1.08
N SER A 142 -6.38 17.15 0.10
CA SER A 142 -7.60 17.85 -0.30
C SER A 142 -8.68 16.87 -0.70
N TYR A 143 -8.33 15.90 -1.54
CA TYR A 143 -9.24 14.84 -1.98
C TYR A 143 -9.82 14.04 -0.80
N LEU A 144 -8.96 13.56 0.11
CA LEU A 144 -9.38 12.80 1.29
C LEU A 144 -10.31 13.60 2.22
N HIS A 145 -10.05 14.89 2.39
CA HIS A 145 -10.76 15.72 3.36
C HIS A 145 -12.04 16.37 2.82
N HIS A 146 -12.14 16.61 1.51
CA HIS A 146 -13.22 17.44 0.95
C HIS A 146 -13.99 16.79 -0.19
N GLU A 147 -13.38 15.86 -0.93
CA GLU A 147 -13.97 15.32 -2.16
C GLU A 147 -14.51 13.90 -1.98
N CYS A 148 -14.11 13.19 -0.92
CA CYS A 148 -14.67 11.90 -0.56
C CYS A 148 -16.04 12.06 0.11
N GLU A 149 -17.02 11.20 -0.24
CA GLU A 149 -18.36 11.19 0.39
C GLU A 149 -18.31 11.10 1.91
N GLN A 150 -17.34 10.34 2.43
CA GLN A 150 -16.97 10.34 3.84
C GLN A 150 -15.57 10.92 3.98
N GLN A 151 -15.43 11.98 4.78
CA GLN A 151 -14.14 12.60 5.03
C GLN A 151 -13.19 11.59 5.69
N VAL A 152 -12.02 11.39 5.08
CA VAL A 152 -11.03 10.42 5.54
C VAL A 152 -9.88 11.15 6.22
N VAL A 153 -9.66 10.88 7.51
CA VAL A 153 -8.46 11.35 8.21
C VAL A 153 -7.39 10.26 8.16
N HIS A 154 -6.26 10.51 7.48
CA HIS A 154 -5.21 9.50 7.29
C HIS A 154 -4.49 9.09 8.59
N ARG A 155 -4.22 10.03 9.51
CA ARG A 155 -3.60 9.82 10.83
C ARG A 155 -2.14 9.35 10.90
N ASP A 156 -1.49 9.05 9.78
CA ASP A 156 -0.10 8.55 9.74
C ASP A 156 0.66 9.11 8.53
N ILE A 157 0.48 10.40 8.27
CA ILE A 157 1.23 11.11 7.21
C ILE A 157 2.66 11.31 7.70
N LYS A 158 3.62 10.85 6.90
CA LYS A 158 5.05 10.96 7.15
C LYS A 158 5.83 10.96 5.84
N THR A 159 7.08 11.44 5.90
CA THR A 159 8.07 11.30 4.83
C THR A 159 8.62 9.89 4.81
#